data_AF-A0A2S9APJ4-F1
#
_entry.id   AF-A0A2S9APJ4-F1
#
_cell.length_a   1.000
_cell.length_b   1.000
_cell.length_c   1.000
_cell.angle_alpha   90.00
_cell.angle_beta   90.00
_cell.angle_gamma   90.00
#
_symmetry.space_group_name_H-M   'P 1'
#
loop_
_entity.id
_entity.type
_entity.pdbx_description
1 polymer ?
#
loop_
_entity_poly.entity_id
_entity_poly.type
_entity_poly.pdbx_seq_one_letter_code
_entity_poly.pdbx_strand_id
1 'polypeptide(L)'
;MDNSPVRITAEETLSDNWYLLKKYSFDLRRRDGSWQAQTREVYDRGNGATILLYNREQRTVLLIRQFRMPTFVNDYHGYLIEAAAGLLDDASPEERIRLEAEEETGYRVGHVEKIYAAFMSPGSVTERIHFFIGEYQPGDRV
;
A
#
# COMPACT_ATOMS: atom_id res chain seq x y z
N MET A 1 17.20 -24.76 -15.95
CA MET A 1 16.96 -23.79 -17.04
C MET A 1 15.63 -23.12 -16.74
N ASP A 2 15.62 -21.80 -16.72
CA ASP A 2 14.49 -20.98 -16.27
C ASP A 2 13.22 -21.26 -17.09
N ASN A 3 12.22 -21.89 -16.45
CA ASN A 3 10.90 -22.18 -17.04
C ASN A 3 9.89 -21.06 -16.70
N SER A 4 10.36 -19.87 -16.32
CA SER A 4 9.51 -18.71 -16.11
C SER A 4 8.68 -18.41 -17.37
N PRO A 5 7.35 -18.20 -17.23
CA PRO A 5 6.51 -17.76 -18.33
C PRO A 5 6.72 -16.28 -18.71
N VAL A 6 7.63 -15.57 -18.03
CA VAL A 6 7.95 -14.15 -18.25
C VAL A 6 9.46 -13.98 -18.37
N ARG A 7 9.90 -13.18 -19.35
CA ARG A 7 11.31 -12.81 -19.53
C ARG A 7 11.41 -11.30 -19.68
N ILE A 8 12.08 -10.61 -18.76
CA ILE A 8 12.37 -9.19 -18.91
C ILE A 8 13.46 -9.04 -19.96
N THR A 9 13.20 -8.23 -20.99
CA THR A 9 14.11 -8.00 -22.12
C THR A 9 14.75 -6.61 -22.07
N ALA A 10 14.12 -5.64 -21.41
CA ALA A 10 14.70 -4.33 -21.13
C ALA A 10 14.02 -3.65 -19.93
N GLU A 11 14.77 -2.78 -19.26
CA GLU A 11 14.29 -1.83 -18.26
C GLU A 11 14.74 -0.42 -18.62
N GLU A 12 13.84 0.54 -18.48
CA GLU A 12 14.11 1.96 -18.72
C GLU A 12 13.53 2.78 -17.56
N THR A 13 14.36 3.58 -16.88
CA THR A 13 13.88 4.54 -15.88
C THR A 13 13.28 5.75 -16.58
N LEU A 14 11.98 5.97 -16.39
CA LEU A 14 11.26 7.13 -16.92
C LEU A 14 11.28 8.32 -15.95
N SER A 15 11.25 8.04 -14.64
CA SER A 15 11.38 9.03 -13.58
C SER A 15 11.98 8.40 -12.32
N ASP A 16 12.83 9.15 -11.64
CA ASP A 16 13.42 8.79 -10.35
C ASP A 16 13.57 10.06 -9.50
N ASN A 17 12.42 10.66 -9.18
CA ASN A 17 12.39 11.90 -8.40
C ASN A 17 12.01 11.60 -6.95
N TRP A 18 10.72 11.40 -6.68
CA TRP A 18 10.24 10.99 -5.36
C TRP A 18 10.07 9.48 -5.23
N TYR A 19 9.53 8.86 -6.28
CA TYR A 19 9.34 7.42 -6.44
C TYR A 19 9.82 7.01 -7.83
N LEU A 20 10.05 5.71 -8.01
CA LEU A 20 10.64 5.18 -9.23
C LEU A 20 9.55 4.81 -10.24
N LEU A 21 9.57 5.43 -11.42
CA LEU A 21 8.76 5.04 -12.56
C LEU A 21 9.66 4.39 -13.60
N LYS A 22 9.39 3.11 -13.90
CA LYS A 22 10.11 2.34 -14.92
C LYS A 22 9.19 1.86 -16.02
N LYS A 23 9.72 1.76 -17.23
CA LYS A 23 9.14 1.00 -18.33
C LYS A 23 9.88 -0.33 -18.44
N TYR A 24 9.11 -1.42 -18.38
CA TYR A 24 9.61 -2.78 -18.60
C TYR A 24 9.18 -3.24 -19.99
N SER A 25 10.14 -3.74 -20.76
CA SER A 25 9.88 -4.57 -21.94
C SER A 25 10.08 -6.02 -21.57
N PHE A 26 9.15 -6.89 -21.93
CA PHE A 26 9.21 -8.30 -21.56
C PHE A 26 8.48 -9.19 -22.56
N ASP A 27 8.91 -10.44 -22.64
CA ASP A 27 8.20 -11.48 -23.37
C ASP A 27 7.35 -12.31 -22.40
N LEU A 28 6.06 -12.44 -22.71
CA LEU A 28 5.12 -13.29 -21.97
C LEU A 28 4.79 -14.54 -22.78
N ARG A 29 4.99 -15.72 -22.20
CA ARG A 29 4.58 -16.99 -22.80
C ARG A 29 3.07 -17.14 -22.70
N ARG A 30 2.40 -17.15 -23.85
CA ARG A 30 0.96 -17.38 -23.99
C ARG A 30 0.62 -18.86 -23.75
N ARG A 31 -0.67 -19.15 -23.58
CA ARG A 31 -1.17 -20.52 -23.29
C ARG A 31 -0.87 -21.53 -24.41
N ASP A 32 -0.78 -21.06 -25.65
CA ASP A 32 -0.42 -21.84 -26.83
C ASP A 32 1.11 -22.09 -26.96
N GLY A 33 1.90 -21.59 -26.00
CA GLY A 33 3.36 -21.70 -26.00
C GLY A 33 4.08 -20.61 -26.79
N SER A 34 3.36 -19.76 -27.54
CA SER A 34 3.97 -18.63 -28.25
C SER A 34 4.47 -17.56 -27.28
N TRP A 35 5.53 -16.85 -27.69
CA TRP A 35 6.04 -15.70 -26.94
C TRP A 35 5.47 -14.42 -27.54
N GLN A 36 5.06 -13.51 -26.66
CA GLN A 36 4.59 -12.20 -27.08
C GLN A 36 5.32 -11.09 -26.32
N ALA A 37 5.96 -10.22 -27.08
CA ALA A 37 6.56 -9.00 -26.57
C ALA A 37 5.48 -8.02 -26.07
N GLN A 38 5.71 -7.44 -24.90
CA GLN A 38 4.85 -6.45 -24.28
C GLN A 38 5.69 -5.38 -23.57
N THR A 39 5.07 -4.22 -23.34
CA THR A 39 5.64 -3.16 -22.51
C THR A 39 4.66 -2.73 -21.43
N ARG A 40 5.16 -2.42 -20.23
CA ARG A 40 4.37 -1.82 -19.14
C ARG A 40 5.16 -0.74 -18.42
N GLU A 41 4.47 0.33 -18.06
CA GLU A 41 4.97 1.27 -17.05
C GLU A 41 4.58 0.74 -15.67
N VAL A 42 5.55 0.76 -14.76
CA VAL A 42 5.44 0.26 -13.39
C VAL A 42 5.94 1.35 -12.47
N TYR A 43 5.03 1.86 -11.64
CA TYR A 43 5.31 2.88 -10.65
C TYR A 43 5.55 2.23 -9.29
N ASP A 44 6.77 2.38 -8.79
CA ASP A 44 7.21 1.82 -7.53
C ASP A 44 7.27 2.88 -6.44
N ARG A 45 6.31 2.79 -5.53
CA ARG A 45 6.13 3.72 -4.41
C ARG A 45 6.46 3.08 -3.05
N GLY A 46 6.97 1.85 -3.07
CA GLY A 46 7.11 1.02 -1.87
C GLY A 46 5.80 0.35 -1.46
N ASN A 47 5.88 -0.42 -0.37
CA ASN A 47 4.75 -1.08 0.26
C ASN A 47 4.31 -0.30 1.51
N GLY A 48 3.12 -0.59 2.01
CA GLY A 48 2.58 0.07 3.20
C GLY A 48 1.80 -0.86 4.12
N ALA A 49 1.36 -0.30 5.24
CA ALA A 49 0.45 -0.94 6.17
C ALA A 49 -0.69 0.01 6.56
N THR A 50 -1.84 -0.54 6.94
CA THR A 50 -2.98 0.21 7.44
C THR A 50 -3.65 -0.51 8.60
N ILE A 51 -4.25 0.23 9.53
CA ILE A 51 -4.96 -0.33 10.69
C ILE A 51 -6.32 0.34 10.90
N LEU A 52 -7.35 -0.47 11.04
CA LEU A 52 -8.65 -0.01 11.55
C LEU A 52 -8.70 -0.25 13.05
N LEU A 53 -8.82 0.84 13.82
CA LEU A 53 -9.00 0.78 15.26
C LEU A 53 -10.48 0.74 15.61
N TYR A 54 -10.85 -0.16 16.50
CA TYR A 54 -12.23 -0.33 16.96
C TYR A 54 -12.33 -0.37 18.48
N ASN A 55 -13.49 0.03 19.01
CA ASN A 55 -13.84 -0.16 20.41
C ASN A 55 -15.19 -0.89 20.50
N ARG A 56 -15.21 -2.06 21.15
CA ARG A 56 -16.41 -2.91 21.20
C ARG A 56 -17.50 -2.37 22.12
N GLU A 57 -17.10 -1.78 23.25
CA GLU A 57 -18.03 -1.23 24.25
C GLU A 57 -18.76 -0.01 23.71
N GLN A 58 -18.02 0.92 23.13
CA GLN A 58 -18.54 2.16 22.54
C GLN A 58 -19.16 1.95 21.14
N ARG A 59 -18.86 0.81 20.49
CA ARG A 59 -19.28 0.48 19.12
C ARG A 59 -18.82 1.52 18.10
N THR A 60 -17.58 1.97 18.25
CA THR A 60 -16.95 3.01 17.44
C THR A 60 -15.72 2.50 16.71
N VAL A 61 -15.35 3.20 15.64
CA VAL A 61 -14.06 3.06 14.96
C VAL A 61 -13.36 4.40 14.91
N LEU A 62 -12.03 4.39 14.90
CA LEU A 62 -11.23 5.59 14.67
C LEU A 62 -10.76 5.64 13.21
N LEU A 63 -10.96 6.79 12.60
CA LEU A 63 -10.55 7.12 11.25
C LEU A 63 -9.92 8.51 11.28
N ILE A 64 -9.08 8.79 10.29
CA ILE A 64 -8.45 10.09 10.10
C ILE A 64 -9.04 10.77 8.87
N ARG A 65 -8.80 12.08 8.77
CA ARG A 65 -9.16 12.87 7.59
C ARG A 65 -7.97 13.69 7.14
N GLN A 66 -7.49 13.45 5.94
CA GLN A 66 -6.31 14.13 5.40
C GLN A 66 -6.49 14.54 3.93
N PHE A 67 -5.68 15.51 3.48
CA PHE A 67 -5.67 15.96 2.09
C PHE A 67 -4.80 15.04 1.23
N ARG A 68 -5.31 14.64 0.07
CA ARG A 68 -4.71 13.73 -0.89
C ARG A 68 -4.73 14.37 -2.27
N MET A 69 -3.59 14.96 -2.66
CA MET A 69 -3.41 15.63 -3.96
C MET A 69 -3.86 14.80 -5.17
N PRO A 70 -3.58 13.47 -5.26
CA PRO A 70 -4.03 12.65 -6.40
C PRO A 70 -5.55 12.63 -6.59
N THR A 71 -6.32 12.70 -5.51
CA THR A 71 -7.79 12.76 -5.60
C THR A 71 -8.25 14.14 -6.03
N PHE A 72 -7.56 15.19 -5.59
CA PHE A 72 -7.86 16.57 -5.97
C PHE A 72 -7.68 16.82 -7.47
N VAL A 73 -6.57 16.34 -8.05
CA VAL A 73 -6.34 16.45 -9.51
C VAL A 73 -7.20 15.51 -10.34
N ASN A 74 -7.93 14.60 -9.70
CA ASN A 74 -8.90 13.70 -10.31
C ASN A 74 -10.34 14.11 -9.94
N ASP A 75 -10.61 15.42 -9.96
CA ASP A 75 -11.92 16.05 -9.80
C ASP A 75 -12.67 15.74 -8.48
N TYR A 76 -11.94 15.32 -7.43
CA TYR A 76 -12.48 15.18 -6.08
C TYR A 76 -12.08 16.37 -5.20
N HIS A 77 -12.74 16.57 -4.06
CA HIS A 77 -12.43 17.69 -3.17
C HIS A 77 -11.13 17.53 -2.35
N GLY A 78 -10.34 16.50 -2.62
CA GLY A 78 -9.01 16.29 -2.03
C GLY A 78 -8.99 15.68 -0.63
N TYR A 79 -10.06 15.74 0.18
CA TYR A 79 -10.04 15.21 1.55
C TYR A 79 -10.68 13.83 1.64
N LEU A 80 -9.96 12.85 2.16
CA LEU A 80 -10.47 11.49 2.33
C LEU A 80 -10.59 11.13 3.81
N ILE A 81 -11.60 10.31 4.12
CA ILE A 81 -11.71 9.59 5.39
C ILE A 81 -11.01 8.26 5.20
N GLU A 82 -10.04 7.97 6.06
CA GLU A 82 -9.13 6.84 5.90
C GLU A 82 -8.87 6.14 7.24
N ALA A 83 -8.49 4.86 7.17
CA ALA A 83 -7.83 4.20 8.29
C ALA A 83 -6.40 4.77 8.43
N ALA A 84 -5.82 4.71 9.63
CA ALA A 84 -4.43 5.13 9.81
C ALA A 84 -3.51 4.23 8.96
N ALA A 85 -2.51 4.82 8.32
CA ALA A 85 -1.69 4.12 7.33
C ALA A 85 -0.33 4.79 7.08
N GLY A 86 0.67 3.98 6.73
CA GLY A 86 2.01 4.48 6.40
C GLY A 86 2.80 3.55 5.49
N LEU A 87 3.85 4.08 4.89
CA LEU A 87 4.83 3.32 4.10
C LEU A 87 5.74 2.52 5.01
N LEU A 88 6.19 1.34 4.58
CA LEU A 88 6.98 0.47 5.46
C LEU A 88 8.33 1.05 5.87
N ASP A 89 9.01 1.82 5.00
CA ASP A 89 10.29 2.48 5.28
C ASP A 89 11.28 1.61 6.08
N ASP A 90 11.59 0.42 5.54
CA ASP A 90 12.45 -0.62 6.12
C ASP A 90 11.96 -1.29 7.43
N ALA A 91 10.81 -0.89 7.98
CA ALA A 91 10.18 -1.54 9.12
C ALA A 91 9.32 -2.74 8.71
N SER A 92 9.06 -3.65 9.65
CA SER A 92 8.02 -4.66 9.43
C SER A 92 6.63 -4.01 9.39
N PRO A 93 5.64 -4.62 8.69
CA PRO A 93 4.29 -4.08 8.63
C PRO A 93 3.63 -3.86 9.99
N GLU A 94 3.93 -4.71 10.98
CA GLU A 94 3.39 -4.55 12.33
C GLU A 94 4.05 -3.39 13.07
N GLU A 95 5.39 -3.28 13.02
CA GLU A 95 6.11 -2.17 13.66
C GLU A 95 5.66 -0.83 13.08
N ARG A 96 5.60 -0.72 11.74
CA ARG A 96 5.17 0.52 11.08
C ARG A 96 3.77 0.94 11.52
N ILE A 97 2.82 0.00 11.51
CA ILE A 97 1.42 0.39 11.72
C ILE A 97 1.11 0.75 13.18
N ARG A 98 1.86 0.21 14.13
CA ARG A 98 1.80 0.62 15.54
C ARG A 98 2.24 2.08 15.71
N LEU A 99 3.34 2.45 15.04
CA LEU A 99 3.84 3.82 15.06
C LEU A 99 2.85 4.79 14.38
N GLU A 100 2.34 4.45 13.20
CA GLU A 100 1.35 5.30 12.50
C GLU A 100 0.04 5.45 13.29
N ALA A 101 -0.41 4.40 13.98
CA ALA A 101 -1.59 4.51 14.85
C ALA A 101 -1.38 5.58 15.93
N GLU A 102 -0.20 5.61 16.55
CA GLU A 102 0.13 6.63 17.55
C GLU A 102 0.27 8.02 16.91
N GLU A 103 0.98 8.14 15.79
CA GLU A 103 1.26 9.41 15.11
C GLU A 103 0.01 10.08 14.51
N GLU A 104 -0.84 9.30 13.82
CA GLU A 104 -1.99 9.85 13.09
C GLU A 104 -3.26 9.93 13.94
N THR A 105 -3.42 9.06 14.94
CA THR A 105 -4.65 9.00 15.76
C THR A 105 -4.45 9.45 17.20
N GLY A 106 -3.21 9.48 17.70
CA GLY A 106 -2.89 9.75 19.10
C GLY A 106 -3.16 8.56 20.04
N TYR A 107 -3.31 7.34 19.52
CA TYR A 107 -3.56 6.15 20.34
C TYR A 107 -2.41 5.16 20.24
N ARG A 108 -1.83 4.81 21.39
CA ARG A 108 -0.83 3.76 21.48
C ARG A 108 -1.51 2.40 21.61
N VAL A 109 -1.43 1.58 20.56
CA VAL A 109 -2.20 0.33 20.48
C VAL A 109 -1.43 -0.88 21.03
N GLY A 110 -2.16 -1.71 21.78
CA GLY A 110 -1.68 -2.98 22.36
C GLY A 110 -1.55 -4.09 21.33
N HIS A 111 -2.39 -5.12 21.36
CA HIS A 111 -2.35 -6.17 20.34
C HIS A 111 -2.94 -5.68 19.01
N VAL A 112 -2.27 -5.98 17.88
CA VAL A 112 -2.81 -5.77 16.53
C VAL A 112 -2.85 -7.10 15.78
N GLU A 113 -3.91 -7.33 15.01
CA GLU A 113 -4.12 -8.56 14.25
C GLU A 113 -4.01 -8.27 12.76
N LYS A 114 -3.14 -9.01 12.06
CA LYS A 114 -3.05 -8.95 10.61
C LYS A 114 -4.20 -9.72 9.97
N ILE A 115 -4.93 -9.07 9.07
CA ILE A 115 -6.04 -9.68 8.33
C ILE A 115 -5.54 -10.29 7.02
N TYR A 116 -4.95 -9.48 6.15
CA TYR A 116 -4.44 -9.90 4.84
C TYR A 116 -3.42 -8.88 4.28
N ALA A 117 -2.95 -9.12 3.06
CA ALA A 117 -2.27 -8.12 2.25
C ALA A 117 -2.81 -8.15 0.83
N ALA A 118 -2.89 -6.98 0.17
CA ALA A 118 -3.45 -6.86 -1.17
C ALA A 118 -2.64 -5.88 -2.03
N PHE A 119 -2.56 -6.17 -3.33
CA PHE A 119 -2.11 -5.18 -4.31
C PHE A 119 -3.28 -4.25 -4.64
N MET A 120 -3.09 -2.95 -4.48
CA MET A 120 -4.19 -1.99 -4.58
C MET A 120 -4.48 -1.57 -6.02
N SER A 121 -3.46 -1.53 -6.88
CA SER A 121 -3.60 -1.22 -8.30
C SER A 121 -2.59 -2.02 -9.15
N PRO A 122 -2.77 -3.37 -9.25
CA PRO A 122 -1.78 -4.29 -9.82
C PRO A 122 -1.57 -4.15 -11.33
N GLY A 123 -2.30 -3.24 -12.00
CA GLY A 123 -2.10 -2.95 -13.42
C GLY A 123 -0.84 -2.13 -13.71
N SER A 124 -0.42 -1.29 -12.76
CA SER A 124 0.66 -0.32 -12.97
C SER A 124 1.44 0.08 -11.71
N VAL A 125 1.01 -0.31 -10.51
CA VAL A 125 1.65 0.09 -9.24
C VAL A 125 2.14 -1.15 -8.49
N THR A 126 3.35 -1.10 -7.95
CA THR A 126 3.95 -2.21 -7.18
C THR A 126 3.35 -2.39 -5.79
N GLU A 127 2.66 -1.37 -5.29
CA GLU A 127 2.20 -1.22 -3.90
C GLU A 127 1.36 -2.42 -3.44
N ARG A 128 1.86 -3.06 -2.37
CA ARG A 128 1.13 -3.99 -1.54
C ARG A 128 0.87 -3.38 -0.17
N ILE A 129 -0.40 -3.33 0.23
CA ILE A 129 -0.80 -2.86 1.56
C ILE A 129 -1.07 -4.05 2.48
N HIS A 130 -0.52 -3.99 3.68
CA HIS A 130 -0.73 -4.93 4.77
C HIS A 130 -1.83 -4.42 5.71
N PHE A 131 -2.90 -5.19 5.89
CA PHE A 131 -4.09 -4.76 6.61
C PHE A 131 -4.13 -5.33 8.02
N PHE A 132 -4.38 -4.45 8.99
CA PHE A 132 -4.47 -4.78 10.41
C PHE A 132 -5.77 -4.27 11.02
N ILE A 133 -6.15 -4.87 12.14
CA ILE A 133 -7.12 -4.33 13.09
C ILE A 133 -6.51 -4.27 14.49
N GLY A 134 -6.95 -3.32 15.29
CA GLY A 134 -6.54 -3.20 16.69
C GLY A 134 -7.71 -2.72 17.54
N GLU A 135 -7.82 -3.24 18.76
CA GLU A 135 -8.75 -2.68 19.73
C GLU A 135 -8.10 -1.48 20.43
N TYR A 136 -8.85 -0.39 20.60
CA TYR A 136 -8.41 0.78 21.35
C TYR A 136 -9.34 1.02 22.55
N GLN A 137 -8.78 1.55 23.63
CA GLN A 137 -9.50 2.04 24.79
C GLN A 137 -9.28 3.54 24.97
N PRO A 138 -10.22 4.28 25.60
CA PRO A 138 -10.05 5.71 25.86
C PRO A 138 -8.76 6.04 26.64
N GLY A 139 -8.27 5.12 27.47
CA GLY A 139 -7.03 5.28 28.24
C GLY A 139 -5.73 5.09 27.43
N ASP A 140 -5.81 4.61 26.19
CA ASP A 140 -4.65 4.39 25.32
C ASP A 140 -4.20 5.67 24.59
N ARG A 141 -4.95 6.77 24.77
CA ARG A 141 -4.65 8.05 24.14
C ARG A 141 -3.41 8.69 24.80
N VAL A 142 -2.47 9.13 23.97
CA VAL A 142 -1.21 9.78 24.38
C VAL A 142 -1.14 11.24 23.96
#